data_AF-A0A2S7WT85-F1
#
_entry.id   AF-A0A2S7WT85-F1
#
_cell.length_a   1.000
_cell.length_b   1.000
_cell.length_c   1.000
_cell.angle_alpha   90.00
_cell.angle_beta   90.00
_cell.angle_gamma   90.00
#
_symmetry.space_group_name_H-M   'P 1'
#
loop_
_entity.id
_entity.type
_entity.pdbx_description
1 polymer ?
#
loop_
_entity_poly.entity_id
_entity_poly.type
_entity_poly.pdbx_seq_one_letter_code
_entity_poly.pdbx_strand_id
1 'polypeptide(L)'
;MQLYRKGSHTLYDLKYHIVWATKYSKPILTERRGKHVRDLIREICLTHNVQILKGHVSKDHIHIFISMPPQISVSKIAQLIKGKTSRKLLQEDKALSKQYWGNHLWARGYFATTSRQITDEMILEYITNQDEDVDKRGDDFTVLSA
;
A
#
# COMPACT_ATOMS: atom_id res chain seq x y z
N MET A 1 -13.68 17.94 -10.14
CA MET A 1 -13.25 16.53 -10.29
C MET A 1 -11.76 16.38 -9.93
N GLN A 2 -11.42 16.24 -8.64
CA GLN A 2 -10.07 15.81 -8.21
C GLN A 2 -10.19 14.49 -7.44
N LEU A 3 -10.69 13.46 -8.12
CA LEU A 3 -10.81 12.11 -7.55
C LEU A 3 -9.68 11.19 -8.02
N TYR A 4 -9.16 11.40 -9.24
CA TYR A 4 -8.18 10.53 -9.86
C TYR A 4 -6.80 11.17 -9.95
N ARG A 5 -5.76 10.37 -9.68
CA ARG A 5 -4.37 10.68 -10.01
C ARG A 5 -4.12 10.39 -11.48
N LYS A 6 -3.30 11.23 -12.12
CA LYS A 6 -2.93 11.11 -13.53
C LYS A 6 -1.52 10.55 -13.70
N GLY A 7 -1.38 9.49 -14.49
CA GLY A 7 -0.14 9.03 -15.10
C GLY A 7 -0.08 9.42 -16.59
N SER A 8 0.97 9.02 -17.31
CA SER A 8 1.15 9.38 -18.72
C SER A 8 -0.03 8.95 -19.61
N HIS A 9 -0.60 7.77 -19.34
CA HIS A 9 -1.73 7.21 -20.08
C HIS A 9 -2.79 6.59 -19.16
N THR A 10 -2.85 7.03 -17.90
CA THR A 10 -3.73 6.41 -16.89
C THR A 10 -4.36 7.45 -15.98
N LEU A 11 -5.63 7.25 -15.62
CA LEU A 11 -6.31 7.92 -14.52
C LEU A 11 -6.66 6.84 -13.49
N TYR A 12 -6.34 7.06 -12.22
CA TYR A 12 -6.54 6.02 -11.19
C TYR A 12 -6.74 6.60 -9.79
N ASP A 13 -7.51 5.89 -8.96
CA ASP A 13 -7.61 6.12 -7.51
C ASP A 13 -7.49 4.80 -6.75
N LEU A 14 -6.24 4.33 -6.57
CA LEU A 14 -5.95 3.06 -5.94
C LEU A 14 -5.43 3.28 -4.53
N LYS A 15 -6.35 3.26 -3.55
CA LYS A 15 -6.03 3.47 -2.13
C LYS A 15 -6.16 2.18 -1.32
N TYR A 16 -5.14 1.87 -0.53
CA TYR A 16 -5.07 0.67 0.29
C TYR A 16 -4.72 0.99 1.74
N HIS A 17 -5.42 0.33 2.66
CA HIS A 17 -5.00 0.20 4.05
C HIS A 17 -4.27 -1.13 4.22
N ILE A 18 -2.98 -1.05 4.58
CA ILE A 18 -2.11 -2.20 4.78
C ILE A 18 -1.67 -2.25 6.25
N VAL A 19 -1.70 -3.45 6.83
CA VAL A 19 -1.25 -3.70 8.21
C VAL A 19 -0.32 -4.90 8.26
N TRP A 20 0.77 -4.80 9.02
CA TRP A 20 1.58 -5.96 9.37
C TRP A 20 2.11 -5.85 10.79
N ALA A 21 2.36 -7.01 11.40
CA ALA A 21 2.90 -7.12 12.74
C ALA A 21 4.38 -7.54 12.72
N THR A 22 5.08 -7.25 13.82
CA THR A 22 6.35 -7.85 14.19
C THR A 22 6.17 -9.36 14.38
N LYS A 23 7.24 -10.13 14.16
CA LYS A 23 7.16 -11.58 14.33
C LYS A 23 6.91 -11.90 15.81
N TYR A 24 5.87 -12.70 16.05
CA TYR A 24 5.32 -13.04 17.37
C TYR A 24 4.73 -11.87 18.16
N SER A 25 4.32 -10.78 17.47
CA SER A 25 3.74 -9.57 18.09
C SER A 25 4.59 -9.01 19.25
N LYS A 26 5.91 -9.11 19.12
CA LYS A 26 6.83 -8.59 20.15
C LYS A 26 6.86 -7.06 20.09
N PRO A 27 6.78 -6.35 21.22
CA PRO A 27 6.73 -4.89 21.26
C PRO A 27 8.12 -4.24 21.04
N ILE A 28 8.73 -4.50 19.88
CA ILE A 28 10.10 -4.08 19.58
C ILE A 28 10.20 -2.65 19.04
N LEU A 29 9.10 -2.05 18.60
CA LEU A 29 9.04 -0.72 18.00
C LEU A 29 8.98 0.34 19.10
N THR A 30 10.12 0.52 19.78
CA THR A 30 10.36 1.64 20.69
C THR A 30 10.27 2.97 19.94
N GLU A 31 10.17 4.10 20.64
CA GLU A 31 10.09 5.42 20.00
C GLU A 31 11.20 5.64 18.95
N ARG A 32 12.45 5.31 19.29
CA ARG A 32 13.60 5.40 18.38
C ARG A 32 13.43 4.52 17.15
N ARG A 33 13.13 3.23 17.33
CA ARG A 33 12.97 2.28 16.22
C ARG A 33 11.74 2.60 15.36
N GLY A 34 10.64 2.99 15.99
CA GLY A 34 9.42 3.40 15.32
C GLY A 34 9.61 4.67 14.48
N LYS A 35 10.37 5.66 14.95
CA LYS A 35 10.77 6.82 14.15
C LYS A 35 11.59 6.40 12.93
N HIS A 36 12.63 5.59 13.15
CA HIS A 36 13.48 5.10 12.06
C HIS A 36 12.71 4.29 11.00
N VAL A 37 11.80 3.39 11.42
CA VAL A 37 10.94 2.64 10.50
C VAL A 37 10.03 3.56 9.71
N ARG A 38 9.47 4.63 10.31
CA ARG A 38 8.67 5.62 9.58
C ARG A 38 9.49 6.30 8.49
N ASP A 39 10.74 6.66 8.78
CA ASP A 39 11.62 7.32 7.80
C ASP A 39 11.95 6.38 6.64
N LEU A 40 12.25 5.11 6.91
CA LEU A 40 12.45 4.09 5.88
C LEU A 40 11.20 3.86 5.03
N ILE A 41 10.01 3.82 5.65
CA ILE A 41 8.75 3.67 4.91
C ILE A 41 8.55 4.85 3.96
N ARG A 42 8.78 6.08 4.43
CA ARG A 42 8.69 7.29 3.59
C ARG A 42 9.64 7.23 2.41
N GLU A 43 10.89 6.84 2.64
CA GLU A 43 11.90 6.68 1.59
C GLU A 43 11.44 5.67 0.53
N ILE A 44 11.00 4.47 0.94
CA ILE A 44 10.52 3.42 0.03
C ILE A 44 9.31 3.90 -0.77
N CYS A 45 8.33 4.50 -0.09
CA CYS A 45 7.13 5.00 -0.76
C CYS A 45 7.47 6.09 -1.78
N LEU A 46 8.36 7.02 -1.44
CA LEU A 46 8.84 8.06 -2.34
C LEU A 46 9.52 7.47 -3.58
N THR A 47 10.44 6.52 -3.40
CA THR A 47 11.13 5.84 -4.51
C THR A 47 10.16 5.14 -5.47
N HIS A 48 9.02 4.67 -4.97
CA HIS A 48 8.05 3.90 -5.75
C HIS A 48 6.81 4.72 -6.17
N ASN A 49 6.84 6.05 -6.06
CA ASN A 49 5.71 6.94 -6.38
C ASN A 49 4.40 6.59 -5.63
N VAL A 50 4.54 5.97 -4.45
CA VAL A 50 3.45 5.66 -3.52
C VAL A 50 3.28 6.84 -2.58
N GLN A 51 2.06 7.38 -2.50
CA GLN A 51 1.75 8.47 -1.58
C GLN A 51 1.25 7.89 -0.25
N ILE A 52 1.84 8.32 0.87
CA ILE A 52 1.35 7.97 2.20
C ILE A 52 0.30 8.99 2.61
N LEU A 53 -0.96 8.56 2.71
CA LEU A 53 -2.08 9.39 3.14
C LEU A 53 -2.13 9.48 4.67
N LYS A 54 -1.89 8.36 5.36
CA LYS A 54 -1.75 8.30 6.82
C LYS A 54 -0.90 7.09 7.21
N GLY A 55 -0.15 7.20 8.30
CA GLY A 55 0.62 6.08 8.85
C GLY A 55 0.59 6.10 10.37
N HIS A 56 0.57 4.91 10.98
CA HIS A 56 0.67 4.73 12.42
C HIS A 56 1.59 3.56 12.73
N VAL A 57 2.50 3.76 13.69
CA VAL A 57 3.43 2.73 14.16
C VAL A 57 3.12 2.48 15.63
N SER A 58 2.55 1.31 15.90
CA SER A 58 2.32 0.79 17.24
C SER A 58 3.58 0.09 17.75
N LYS A 59 3.55 -0.41 18.99
CA LYS A 59 4.71 -1.10 19.61
C LYS A 59 5.11 -2.38 18.87
N ASP A 60 4.17 -3.06 18.23
CA ASP A 60 4.32 -4.38 17.64
C ASP A 60 3.71 -4.53 16.25
N HIS A 61 3.05 -3.51 15.70
CA HIS A 61 2.43 -3.53 14.38
C HIS A 61 2.37 -2.13 13.73
N ILE A 62 2.14 -2.09 12.42
CA ILE A 62 2.16 -0.86 11.62
C ILE A 62 0.93 -0.81 10.73
N HIS A 63 0.25 0.33 10.71
CA HIS A 63 -0.83 0.66 9.79
C HIS A 63 -0.32 1.71 8.79
N ILE A 64 -0.56 1.50 7.50
CA ILE A 64 -0.37 2.53 6.47
C ILE A 64 -1.60 2.61 5.59
N PHE A 65 -2.04 3.83 5.32
CA PHE A 65 -3.03 4.15 4.31
C PHE A 65 -2.32 4.87 3.18
N ILE A 66 -2.31 4.26 1.99
CA ILE A 66 -1.47 4.68 0.87
C ILE A 66 -2.28 4.78 -0.43
N SER A 67 -1.89 5.69 -1.31
CA SER A 67 -2.32 5.73 -2.72
C SER A 67 -1.19 5.19 -3.60
N MET A 68 -1.46 4.09 -4.28
CA MET A 68 -0.49 3.34 -5.08
C MET A 68 -0.66 3.60 -6.57
N PRO A 69 0.43 3.59 -7.36
CA PRO A 69 0.34 3.62 -8.81
C PRO A 69 -0.03 2.21 -9.34
N PRO A 70 -0.76 2.11 -10.48
CA PRO A 70 -1.34 0.84 -10.96
C PRO A 70 -0.32 -0.24 -11.32
N GLN A 71 0.92 0.15 -11.66
CA GLN A 71 2.00 -0.76 -12.02
C GLN A 71 2.63 -1.50 -10.83
N ILE A 72 2.29 -1.15 -9.59
CA ILE A 72 2.82 -1.80 -8.39
C ILE A 72 1.70 -2.58 -7.70
N SER A 73 1.90 -3.88 -7.52
CA SER A 73 0.98 -4.70 -6.75
C SER A 73 1.09 -4.46 -5.25
N VAL A 74 0.00 -4.68 -4.51
CA VAL A 74 -0.03 -4.59 -3.04
C VAL A 74 0.99 -5.55 -2.40
N SER A 75 1.16 -6.75 -2.97
CA SER A 75 2.16 -7.71 -2.48
C SER A 75 3.58 -7.22 -2.70
N LYS A 76 3.86 -6.51 -3.80
CA LYS A 76 5.18 -5.97 -4.09
C LYS A 76 5.55 -4.85 -3.12
N ILE A 77 4.64 -3.90 -2.85
CA ILE A 77 4.95 -2.82 -1.89
C ILE A 77 5.13 -3.35 -0.46
N ALA A 78 4.30 -4.32 -0.05
CA ALA A 78 4.44 -4.98 1.25
C ALA A 78 5.79 -5.71 1.37
N GLN A 79 6.22 -6.41 0.31
CA GLN A 79 7.53 -7.05 0.24
C GLN A 79 8.67 -6.03 0.39
N LEU A 80 8.62 -4.93 -0.37
CA LEU A 80 9.66 -3.89 -0.34
C LEU A 80 9.79 -3.23 1.03
N ILE A 81 8.65 -2.81 1.60
CA ILE A 81 8.60 -2.17 2.92
C ILE A 81 9.13 -3.12 4.00
N LYS A 82 8.54 -4.32 4.11
CA LYS A 82 8.91 -5.28 5.15
C LYS A 82 10.36 -5.75 4.98
N GLY A 83 10.81 -5.98 3.75
CA GLY A 83 12.16 -6.43 3.45
C GLY A 83 13.23 -5.41 3.82
N LYS A 84 13.13 -4.18 3.30
CA LYS A 84 14.14 -3.13 3.55
C LYS A 84 14.19 -2.73 5.02
N THR A 85 13.03 -2.57 5.66
CA THR A 85 12.96 -2.21 7.09
C THR A 85 13.51 -3.30 8.01
N SER A 86 13.19 -4.57 7.74
CA SER A 86 13.75 -5.71 8.49
C SER A 86 15.28 -5.73 8.37
N ARG A 87 15.79 -5.63 7.14
CA ARG A 87 17.24 -5.64 6.88
C ARG A 87 17.94 -4.50 7.61
N LYS A 88 17.47 -3.27 7.47
CA LYS A 88 18.10 -2.07 8.08
C LYS A 88 18.12 -2.15 9.60
N LEU A 89 16.98 -2.43 10.23
CA LEU A 89 16.90 -2.55 11.69
C LEU A 89 17.84 -3.63 12.25
N LEU A 90 17.91 -4.80 11.60
CA LEU A 90 18.75 -5.90 12.06
C LEU A 90 20.25 -5.65 11.84
N GLN A 91 20.62 -4.87 10.81
CA GLN A 91 22.01 -4.46 10.58
C GLN A 91 22.48 -3.43 11.61
N GLU A 92 21.60 -2.53 12.03
CA GLU A 92 21.93 -1.41 12.92
C GLU A 92 21.79 -1.76 14.40
N ASP A 93 21.00 -2.77 14.76
CA ASP A 93 20.73 -3.17 16.14
C ASP A 93 21.14 -4.63 16.42
N LYS A 94 22.36 -4.81 16.96
CA LYS A 94 22.91 -6.13 17.29
C LYS A 94 22.06 -6.91 18.29
N ALA A 95 21.38 -6.24 19.22
CA ALA A 95 20.52 -6.91 20.19
C ALA A 95 19.28 -7.48 19.49
N LEU A 96 18.70 -6.73 18.57
CA LEU A 96 17.56 -7.16 17.76
C LEU A 96 17.95 -8.30 16.81
N SER A 97 19.13 -8.23 16.20
CA SER A 97 19.68 -9.29 15.35
C SER A 97 19.82 -10.61 16.10
N LYS A 98 20.35 -10.59 17.34
CA LYS A 98 20.41 -11.79 18.20
C LYS A 98 19.03 -12.34 18.54
N GLN A 99 18.04 -11.47 18.78
CA GLN A 99 16.68 -11.88 19.12
C GLN A 99 15.93 -12.53 17.94
N TYR A 100 16.19 -12.07 16.71
CA TYR A 100 15.57 -12.55 15.48
C TYR A 100 16.56 -13.31 14.60
N TRP A 101 17.05 -14.44 15.12
CA TRP A 101 17.86 -15.38 14.35
C TRP A 101 17.13 -15.79 13.06
N GLY A 102 17.84 -15.78 11.92
CA GLY A 102 17.26 -16.00 10.59
C GLY A 102 16.69 -14.74 9.91
N ASN A 103 16.90 -13.54 10.47
CA ASN A 103 16.54 -12.25 9.86
C ASN A 103 15.04 -12.04 9.57
N HIS A 104 14.17 -12.66 10.37
CA HIS A 104 12.72 -12.54 10.26
C HIS A 104 12.13 -11.60 11.32
N LEU A 105 12.20 -10.29 11.10
CA LEU A 105 11.69 -9.29 12.05
C LEU A 105 10.16 -9.14 12.02
N TRP A 106 9.55 -9.29 10.83
CA TRP A 106 8.11 -9.17 10.63
C TRP A 106 7.43 -10.54 10.56
N ALA A 107 6.13 -10.58 10.89
CA ALA A 107 5.28 -11.73 10.60
C ALA A 107 5.23 -12.00 9.09
N ARG A 108 4.96 -13.26 8.68
CA ARG A 108 4.97 -13.63 7.25
C ARG A 108 3.91 -12.88 6.46
N GLY A 109 2.67 -12.87 6.94
CA GLY A 109 1.54 -12.23 6.29
C GLY A 109 1.47 -10.71 6.47
N TYR A 110 0.47 -10.12 5.84
CA TYR A 110 0.00 -8.74 6.04
C TYR A 110 -1.50 -8.72 5.72
N PHE A 111 -2.22 -7.78 6.30
CA PHE A 111 -3.59 -7.46 5.95
C PHE A 111 -3.59 -6.33 4.92
N ALA A 112 -4.49 -6.39 3.94
CA ALA A 112 -4.72 -5.31 2.99
C ALA A 112 -6.20 -5.21 2.65
N THR A 113 -6.72 -3.99 2.61
CA THR A 113 -8.07 -3.69 2.15
C THR A 113 -8.08 -2.38 1.34
N THR A 114 -9.03 -2.22 0.44
CA THR A 114 -9.25 -0.97 -0.29
C THR A 114 -10.07 0.01 0.55
N SER A 115 -9.89 1.31 0.31
CA SER A 115 -10.83 2.31 0.84
C SER A 115 -12.04 2.38 -0.08
N ARG A 116 -13.23 2.06 0.45
CA ARG A 116 -14.50 2.27 -0.27
C ARG A 116 -14.80 3.77 -0.31
N GLN A 117 -14.36 4.43 -1.38
CA GLN A 117 -14.60 5.86 -1.59
C GLN A 117 -15.28 6.18 -2.91
N ILE A 118 -15.35 5.21 -3.83
CA ILE A 118 -16.03 5.33 -5.12
C ILE A 118 -17.42 4.70 -4.94
N THR A 119 -18.46 5.45 -5.25
CA THR A 119 -19.84 4.96 -5.27
C THR A 119 -20.18 4.42 -6.66
N ASP A 120 -21.21 3.58 -6.76
CA ASP A 120 -21.63 3.00 -8.04
C ASP A 120 -21.99 4.12 -9.04
N GLU A 121 -22.58 5.22 -8.55
CA GLU A 121 -22.93 6.39 -9.37
C GLU A 121 -21.70 7.04 -10.02
N MET A 122 -20.57 7.11 -9.30
CA MET A 122 -19.34 7.69 -9.83
C MET A 122 -18.71 6.83 -10.92
N ILE A 123 -18.85 5.50 -10.82
CA ILE A 123 -18.39 4.56 -11.85
C ILE A 123 -19.30 4.67 -13.08
N LEU A 124 -20.62 4.73 -12.87
CA LEU A 124 -21.60 4.90 -13.95
C LEU A 124 -21.38 6.22 -14.70
N GLU A 125 -21.18 7.34 -13.99
CA GLU A 125 -20.86 8.62 -14.61
C GLU A 125 -19.54 8.57 -15.41
N TYR A 126 -18.52 7.87 -14.90
CA TYR A 126 -17.26 7.69 -15.64
C TYR A 126 -17.47 6.91 -16.93
N ILE A 127 -18.31 5.86 -16.93
CA ILE A 127 -18.64 5.06 -18.11
C ILE A 127 -19.47 5.88 -19.11
N THR A 128 -20.51 6.56 -18.66
CA THR A 128 -21.40 7.37 -19.53
C THR A 128 -20.64 8.45 -20.30
N ASN A 129 -19.57 8.99 -19.71
CA ASN A 129 -18.78 10.07 -20.31
C ASN A 129 -17.56 9.57 -21.12
N GLN A 130 -17.42 8.27 -21.43
CA GLN A 130 -16.30 7.76 -22.24
C GLN A 130 -16.43 7.99 -23.75
N ASP A 131 -17.63 8.30 -24.28
CA ASP A 131 -17.87 8.36 -25.72
C ASP A 131 -17.80 9.79 -26.29
N GLU A 132 -16.84 10.05 -27.20
CA GLU A 132 -16.88 11.19 -28.12
C GLU A 132 -17.34 10.81 -29.55
N ASP A 133 -17.32 9.51 -29.93
CA ASP A 133 -17.63 9.02 -31.29
C ASP A 133 -18.78 8.01 -31.26
N VAL A 134 -19.98 8.45 -31.64
CA VAL A 134 -21.23 7.65 -31.64
C VAL A 134 -21.19 6.45 -32.62
N ASP A 135 -20.28 6.47 -33.60
CA ASP A 135 -20.22 5.53 -34.73
C ASP A 135 -19.35 4.28 -34.50
N LYS A 136 -18.67 4.12 -33.36
CA LYS A 136 -17.78 2.96 -33.07
C LYS A 136 -18.28 2.05 -31.95
N ARG A 137 -19.60 1.95 -31.79
CA ARG A 137 -20.22 1.19 -30.70
C ARG A 137 -19.96 -0.31 -30.81
N GLY A 138 -19.27 -0.85 -29.80
CA GLY A 138 -19.51 -2.22 -29.31
C GLY A 138 -20.79 -2.22 -28.46
N ASP A 139 -21.39 -3.39 -28.24
CA ASP A 139 -22.50 -3.49 -27.30
C ASP A 139 -21.98 -3.12 -25.91
N ASP A 140 -22.62 -2.17 -25.23
CA ASP A 140 -22.31 -1.89 -23.83
C ASP A 140 -22.57 -3.18 -23.03
N PHE A 141 -21.51 -3.97 -22.86
CA PHE A 141 -21.62 -5.35 -22.44
C PHE A 141 -21.84 -5.38 -20.92
N THR A 142 -23.04 -5.78 -20.52
CA THR A 142 -23.33 -6.06 -19.12
C THR A 142 -23.08 -7.54 -18.89
N VAL A 143 -21.98 -7.87 -18.21
CA VAL A 143 -21.79 -9.24 -17.71
C VAL A 143 -22.67 -9.41 -16.48
N LEU A 144 -23.89 -9.91 -16.68
CA LEU A 144 -24.71 -10.43 -15.58
C LEU A 144 -24.10 -11.76 -15.13
N SER A 145 -23.76 -11.88 -13.84
CA SER A 145 -23.23 -13.11 -13.28
C SER A 145 -24.27 -14.24 -13.35
N ALA A 146 -23.77 -15.45 -13.62
CA ALA A 146 -24.50 -16.73 -13.60
C ALA A 146 -25.28 -16.99 -12.30
#